data_AF-A0A6A4CFQ9-F1
#
_entry.id   AF-A0A6A4CFQ9-F1
#
_cell.length_a   1.000
_cell.length_b   1.000
_cell.length_c   1.000
_cell.angle_alpha   90.00
_cell.angle_beta   90.00
_cell.angle_gamma   90.00
#
_symmetry.space_group_name_H-M   'P 1'
#
loop_
_entity.id
_entity.type
_entity.pdbx_description
1 polymer ?
#
loop_
_entity_poly.entity_id
_entity_poly.type
_entity_poly.pdbx_seq_one_letter_code
_entity_poly.pdbx_strand_id
1 'polypeptide(L)'
;MSRNRFAEIMRNIHFTNNASANADTDRAWKVRSISDTLQKTFKAGYNIPGVLAFDEAMIPSRSRYNPTRQYLNDKPHKWRTKLFLTCCSKTAYCLRLEVYCGKAHHTSSATKKKAAAESSGPAAVMRNLTALLPPKKEKVFFAVVTDRFYTSIRLALELLTRNVYSVGTILPSRAGFSHLLTEKNRNRPKTITRGTVRMGCSTARGHGLVGPEARARSRYGCKSCDVDMW
;
A
#
# COMPACT_ATOMS: atom_id res chain seq x y z
N MET A 1 13.52 11.51 38.06
CA MET A 1 12.12 11.95 38.22
C MET A 1 11.42 11.01 39.19
N SER A 2 10.62 11.52 40.14
CA SER A 2 9.90 10.64 41.09
C SER A 2 8.72 9.93 40.44
N ARG A 3 8.29 8.80 41.00
CA ARG A 3 7.14 8.01 40.51
C ARG A 3 5.87 8.86 40.40
N ASN A 4 5.57 9.66 41.43
CA ASN A 4 4.38 10.50 41.48
C ASN A 4 4.42 11.56 40.37
N ARG A 5 5.58 12.22 40.20
CA ARG A 5 5.77 13.20 39.13
C ARG A 5 5.58 12.59 37.75
N PHE A 6 6.11 11.39 37.51
CA PHE A 6 5.93 10.68 36.25
C PHE A 6 4.46 10.35 35.98
N ALA A 7 3.74 9.83 36.99
CA ALA A 7 2.31 9.50 36.86
C ALA A 7 1.44 10.73 36.56
N GLU A 8 1.71 11.86 37.22
CA GLU A 8 1.03 13.14 36.94
C GLU A 8 1.25 13.62 35.51
N ILE A 9 2.50 13.57 35.02
CA ILE A 9 2.82 13.96 33.65
C ILE A 9 2.11 13.04 32.66
N MET A 10 2.19 11.72 32.84
CA MET A 10 1.58 10.75 31.92
C MET A 10 0.06 10.86 31.85
N ARG A 11 -0.61 11.26 32.95
CA ARG A 11 -2.06 11.45 32.98
C ARG A 11 -2.51 12.70 32.22
N ASN A 12 -1.70 13.74 32.17
CA ASN A 12 -2.05 15.07 31.63
C ASN A 12 -1.32 15.42 30.33
N ILE A 13 -0.62 14.46 29.71
CA ILE A 13 0.10 14.70 28.47
C ILE A 13 -0.89 14.88 27.30
N HIS A 14 -0.79 16.03 26.64
CA HIS A 14 -1.62 16.39 25.49
C HIS A 14 -0.78 17.08 24.43
N PHE A 15 -1.02 16.74 23.15
CA PHE A 15 -0.21 17.22 22.03
C PHE A 15 -0.98 18.16 21.09
N THR A 16 -2.31 18.20 21.19
CA THR A 16 -3.17 18.99 20.30
C THR A 16 -4.22 19.72 21.11
N ASN A 17 -4.59 20.95 20.69
CA ASN A 17 -5.62 21.76 21.35
C ASN A 17 -7.03 21.16 21.16
N ASN A 18 -7.72 20.87 22.27
CA ASN A 18 -9.07 20.31 22.25
C ASN A 18 -10.17 21.33 21.94
N ALA A 19 -9.89 22.63 22.05
CA ALA A 19 -10.83 23.70 21.73
C ALA A 19 -10.93 24.01 20.23
N SER A 20 -10.14 23.33 19.39
CA SER A 20 -10.21 23.49 17.93
C SER A 20 -11.45 22.81 17.37
N ALA A 21 -12.10 23.43 16.38
CA ALA A 21 -13.21 22.84 15.62
C ALA A 21 -12.84 21.49 14.97
N ASN A 22 -11.56 21.24 14.74
CA ASN A 22 -11.07 19.99 14.15
C ASN A 22 -11.11 18.82 15.15
N ALA A 23 -11.26 19.08 16.45
CA ALA A 23 -11.31 18.05 17.49
C ALA A 23 -12.52 17.11 17.34
N ASP A 24 -13.64 17.65 16.84
CA ASP A 24 -14.88 16.89 16.65
C ASP A 24 -14.92 16.18 15.29
N THR A 25 -14.18 16.70 14.31
CA THR A 25 -14.18 16.15 12.95
C THR A 25 -13.06 15.14 12.74
N ASP A 26 -11.85 15.36 13.27
CA ASP A 26 -10.69 14.49 13.08
C ASP A 26 -10.57 13.39 14.15
N ARG A 27 -10.79 12.13 13.77
CA ARG A 27 -10.67 10.98 14.68
C ARG A 27 -9.24 10.80 15.19
N ALA A 28 -8.23 11.23 14.45
CA ALA A 28 -6.84 11.18 14.89
C ALA A 28 -6.38 12.50 15.51
N TRP A 29 -7.27 13.46 15.81
CA TRP A 29 -6.91 14.81 16.27
C TRP A 29 -5.93 14.82 17.44
N LYS A 30 -6.16 13.95 18.44
CA LYS A 30 -5.34 13.83 19.64
C LYS A 30 -3.85 13.52 19.37
N VAL A 31 -3.55 12.91 18.22
CA VAL A 31 -2.19 12.55 17.80
C VAL A 31 -1.77 13.25 16.50
N ARG A 32 -2.61 14.15 15.97
CA ARG A 32 -2.40 14.79 14.67
C ARG A 32 -1.11 15.61 14.64
N SER A 33 -0.85 16.42 15.66
CA SER A 33 0.37 17.23 15.75
C SER A 33 1.64 16.37 15.72
N ILE A 34 1.63 15.23 16.42
CA ILE A 34 2.74 14.26 16.39
C ILE A 34 2.87 13.67 14.99
N SER A 35 1.77 13.15 14.42
CA SER A 35 1.75 12.52 13.10
C SER A 35 2.27 13.46 12.01
N ASP A 36 1.87 14.72 12.04
CA ASP A 36 2.28 15.72 11.06
C ASP A 36 3.74 16.14 11.24
N THR A 37 4.20 16.22 12.49
CA THR A 37 5.62 16.45 12.79
C THR A 37 6.48 15.31 12.27
N LEU A 38 6.11 14.05 12.56
CA LEU A 38 6.82 12.88 12.09
C LEU A 38 6.83 12.79 10.55
N GLN A 39 5.70 13.05 9.90
CA GLN A 39 5.64 13.05 8.43
C GLN A 39 6.58 14.09 7.81
N LYS A 40 6.70 15.27 8.42
CA LYS A 40 7.63 16.31 7.96
C LYS A 40 9.09 15.92 8.19
N THR A 41 9.43 15.51 9.40
CA THR A 41 10.82 15.19 9.77
C THR A 41 11.32 13.94 9.08
N PHE A 42 10.49 12.90 8.94
CA PHE A 42 10.89 11.65 8.30
C PHE A 42 11.20 11.84 6.82
N LYS A 43 10.37 12.63 6.12
CA LYS A 43 10.59 12.97 4.71
C LYS A 43 11.84 13.85 4.52
N ALA A 44 12.11 14.78 5.43
CA ALA A 44 13.27 15.66 5.36
C ALA A 44 14.58 14.95 5.72
N GLY A 45 14.53 13.96 6.61
CA GLY A 45 15.70 13.26 7.14
C GLY A 45 16.28 12.16 6.25
N TYR A 46 15.65 11.83 5.11
CA TYR A 46 16.10 10.73 4.27
C TYR A 46 15.78 10.94 2.79
N ASN A 47 16.74 10.62 1.92
CA ASN A 47 16.56 10.67 0.48
C ASN A 47 15.62 9.55 0.03
N ILE A 48 14.59 9.89 -0.75
CA ILE A 48 13.62 8.90 -1.25
C ILE A 48 14.36 7.91 -2.17
N PRO A 49 14.41 6.61 -1.82
CA PRO A 49 15.07 5.60 -2.62
C PRO A 49 14.25 5.24 -3.86
N GLY A 50 14.90 4.65 -4.87
CA GLY A 50 14.22 4.17 -6.08
C GLY A 50 13.20 3.05 -5.82
N VAL A 51 13.35 2.29 -4.73
CA VAL A 51 12.43 1.19 -4.37
C VAL A 51 11.85 1.43 -2.98
N LEU A 52 10.51 1.40 -2.91
CA LEU A 52 9.71 1.63 -1.73
C LEU A 52 8.93 0.37 -1.38
N ALA A 53 8.66 0.17 -0.10
CA ALA A 53 7.71 -0.81 0.41
C ALA A 53 6.50 -0.08 0.99
N PHE A 54 5.30 -0.56 0.68
CA PHE A 54 4.08 -0.04 1.26
C PHE A 54 3.32 -1.17 1.95
N ASP A 55 3.09 -0.99 3.25
CA ASP A 55 2.44 -1.99 4.09
C ASP A 55 1.81 -1.33 5.33
N GLU A 56 1.32 -2.15 6.25
CA GLU A 56 0.50 -1.80 7.37
C GLU A 56 1.25 -2.07 8.67
N ALA A 57 1.29 -1.08 9.55
CA ALA A 57 1.73 -1.28 10.93
C ALA A 57 0.55 -1.20 11.89
N MET A 58 0.71 -1.84 13.03
CA MET A 58 -0.37 -1.96 14.00
C MET A 58 0.11 -1.63 15.40
N ILE A 59 -0.46 -0.59 16.00
CA ILE A 59 -0.18 -0.19 17.39
C ILE A 59 -1.24 -0.84 18.29
N PRO A 60 -0.88 -1.76 19.20
CA PRO A 60 -1.83 -2.37 20.13
C PRO A 60 -2.53 -1.31 20.99
N SER A 61 -3.86 -1.34 21.04
CA SER A 61 -4.64 -0.42 21.88
C SER A 61 -5.98 -1.03 22.22
N ARG A 62 -6.20 -1.31 23.51
CA ARG A 62 -7.48 -1.81 24.04
C ARG A 62 -8.39 -0.69 24.56
N SER A 63 -7.90 0.55 24.64
CA SER A 63 -8.68 1.67 25.16
C SER A 63 -9.95 1.87 24.34
N ARG A 64 -11.09 2.02 25.03
CA ARG A 64 -12.37 2.36 24.39
C ARG A 64 -12.42 3.82 23.92
N TYR A 65 -11.59 4.68 24.51
CA TYR A 65 -11.46 6.09 24.14
C TYR A 65 -10.59 6.33 22.91
N ASN A 66 -10.03 5.27 22.31
CA ASN A 66 -9.31 5.38 21.04
C ASN A 66 -10.29 5.27 19.87
N PRO A 67 -10.66 6.37 19.20
CA PRO A 67 -11.59 6.33 18.09
C PRO A 67 -11.02 5.64 16.85
N THR A 68 -9.71 5.48 16.70
CA THR A 68 -9.08 4.84 15.53
C THR A 68 -8.86 3.33 15.68
N ARG A 69 -9.34 2.77 16.79
CA ARG A 69 -9.20 1.35 17.11
C ARG A 69 -9.96 0.47 16.11
N GLN A 70 -9.30 -0.61 15.68
CA GLN A 70 -9.83 -1.63 14.78
C GLN A 70 -9.67 -3.02 15.38
N TYR A 71 -10.58 -3.90 15.01
CA TYR A 71 -10.57 -5.30 15.40
C TYR A 71 -10.02 -6.15 14.26
N LEU A 72 -8.94 -6.90 14.51
CA LEU A 72 -8.38 -7.90 13.59
C LEU A 72 -8.45 -9.27 14.27
N ASN A 73 -9.30 -10.15 13.76
CA ASN A 73 -9.54 -11.46 14.38
C ASN A 73 -8.31 -12.37 14.35
N ASP A 74 -7.55 -12.31 13.25
CA ASP A 74 -6.46 -13.25 12.96
C ASP A 74 -5.10 -12.82 13.58
N LYS A 75 -5.09 -11.75 14.39
CA LYS A 75 -3.87 -11.22 15.02
C LYS A 75 -3.91 -11.43 16.54
N PRO A 76 -2.77 -11.77 17.18
CA PRO A 76 -2.72 -12.05 18.63
C PRO A 76 -3.32 -10.94 19.51
N HIS A 77 -2.92 -9.69 19.31
CA HIS A 77 -3.67 -8.55 19.84
C HIS A 77 -4.75 -8.14 18.85
N LYS A 78 -6.01 -8.37 19.22
CA LYS A 78 -7.15 -8.14 18.32
C LYS A 78 -7.50 -6.65 18.15
N TRP A 79 -7.25 -5.83 19.17
CA TRP A 79 -7.60 -4.40 19.19
C TRP A 79 -6.38 -3.52 18.97
N ARG A 80 -6.35 -2.74 17.87
CA ARG A 80 -5.19 -1.96 17.45
C ARG A 80 -5.55 -0.71 16.67
N THR A 81 -4.67 0.30 16.65
CA THR A 81 -4.69 1.36 15.63
C THR A 81 -3.87 0.91 14.44
N LYS A 82 -4.46 0.97 13.25
CA LYS A 82 -3.80 0.64 11.99
C LYS A 82 -3.13 1.89 11.41
N LEU A 83 -1.91 1.73 10.94
CA LEU A 83 -1.14 2.74 10.21
C LEU A 83 -0.84 2.21 8.82
N PHE A 84 -0.90 3.06 7.81
CA PHE A 84 -0.25 2.80 6.52
C PHE A 84 1.15 3.39 6.57
N LEU A 85 2.14 2.62 6.15
CA LEU A 85 3.53 3.03 6.11
C LEU A 85 4.07 2.92 4.68
N THR A 86 4.81 3.94 4.27
CA THR A 86 5.69 3.86 3.11
C THR A 86 7.13 3.91 3.60
N CYS A 87 7.89 2.85 3.37
CA CYS A 87 9.25 2.68 3.85
C CYS A 87 10.25 2.48 2.70
N CYS A 88 11.53 2.73 2.97
CA CYS A 88 12.62 2.25 2.12
C CYS A 88 12.67 0.72 2.15
N SER A 89 12.68 0.07 0.99
CA SER A 89 12.74 -1.40 0.93
C SER A 89 14.06 -1.99 1.41
N LYS A 90 15.16 -1.21 1.36
CA LYS A 90 16.51 -1.67 1.73
C LYS A 90 16.84 -1.45 3.20
N THR A 91 16.55 -0.27 3.74
CA THR A 91 16.92 0.12 5.12
C THR A 91 15.77 0.04 6.11
N ALA A 92 14.56 -0.28 5.64
CA ALA A 92 13.32 -0.23 6.41
C ALA A 92 12.99 1.16 7.00
N TYR A 93 13.69 2.23 6.57
CA TYR A 93 13.43 3.59 7.04
C TYR A 93 12.03 4.04 6.66
N CYS A 94 11.25 4.51 7.62
CA CYS A 94 9.88 5.00 7.40
C CYS A 94 9.92 6.41 6.81
N LEU A 95 9.44 6.56 5.58
CA LEU A 95 9.39 7.86 4.88
C LEU A 95 8.06 8.57 5.11
N ARG A 96 6.99 7.81 5.25
CA ARG A 96 5.64 8.33 5.46
C ARG A 96 4.83 7.37 6.31
N LEU A 97 4.01 7.95 7.19
CA LEU A 97 2.99 7.24 7.95
C LEU A 97 1.65 7.96 7.82
N GLU A 98 0.57 7.19 7.78
CA GLU A 98 -0.81 7.69 7.78
C GLU A 98 -1.65 6.87 8.76
N VAL A 99 -2.32 7.54 9.71
CA VAL A 99 -3.24 6.89 10.65
C VAL A 99 -4.53 6.53 9.94
N TYR A 100 -4.88 5.24 9.92
CA TYR A 100 -6.13 4.81 9.30
C TYR A 100 -7.33 5.12 10.21
N CYS A 101 -8.17 6.06 9.77
CA CYS A 101 -9.32 6.55 10.53
C CYS A 101 -10.65 5.85 10.20
N GLY A 102 -10.59 4.70 9.52
CA GLY A 102 -11.79 3.94 9.10
C GLY A 102 -12.55 4.59 7.94
N LYS A 103 -13.67 3.98 7.54
CA LYS A 103 -14.46 4.41 6.36
C LYS A 103 -15.20 5.74 6.53
N ALA A 104 -15.47 6.17 7.77
CA ALA A 104 -16.34 7.32 8.06
C ALA A 104 -15.66 8.70 7.99
N HIS A 105 -14.35 8.76 7.70
CA HIS A 105 -13.55 9.98 7.83
C HIS A 105 -13.41 10.80 6.54
N HIS A 106 -13.80 10.23 5.39
CA HIS A 106 -13.76 10.92 4.09
C HIS A 106 -15.04 11.75 3.82
N THR A 107 -15.71 12.23 4.87
CA THR A 107 -17.04 12.85 4.80
C THR A 107 -17.02 14.38 4.61
N SER A 108 -15.86 15.02 4.52
CA SER A 108 -15.75 16.45 4.22
C SER A 108 -15.65 16.76 2.71
N SER A 109 -16.61 16.27 1.93
CA SER A 109 -17.13 16.93 0.71
C SER A 109 -18.21 16.07 0.04
N ALA A 110 -19.18 16.73 -0.58
CA ALA A 110 -20.33 16.12 -1.23
C ALA A 110 -19.95 15.22 -2.41
N THR A 111 -19.64 13.94 -2.19
CA THR A 111 -19.74 12.89 -3.23
C THR A 111 -19.75 11.49 -2.59
N LYS A 112 -20.93 11.03 -2.19
CA LYS A 112 -21.19 9.68 -1.60
C LYS A 112 -20.68 8.49 -2.45
N LYS A 113 -20.34 8.69 -3.73
CA LYS A 113 -19.79 7.65 -4.64
C LYS A 113 -18.26 7.63 -4.74
N LYS A 114 -17.53 8.69 -4.36
CA LYS A 114 -16.05 8.74 -4.42
C LYS A 114 -15.36 8.21 -3.14
N ALA A 115 -15.99 8.37 -1.98
CA ALA A 115 -15.42 7.99 -0.67
C ALA A 115 -15.19 6.47 -0.47
N ALA A 116 -15.98 5.62 -1.13
CA ALA A 116 -15.77 4.16 -1.10
C ALA A 116 -14.53 3.72 -1.89
N ALA A 117 -14.19 4.45 -2.96
CA ALA A 117 -12.99 4.19 -3.76
C ALA A 117 -11.72 4.62 -3.00
N GLU A 118 -11.78 5.75 -2.30
CA GLU A 118 -10.65 6.37 -1.58
C GLU A 118 -10.24 5.64 -0.28
N SER A 119 -11.14 4.81 0.26
CA SER A 119 -10.92 3.92 1.40
C SER A 119 -10.51 2.49 1.02
N SER A 120 -10.35 2.21 -0.28
CA SER A 120 -9.81 0.93 -0.76
C SER A 120 -8.30 0.85 -0.55
N GLY A 121 -7.76 -0.37 -0.38
CA GLY A 121 -6.32 -0.61 -0.29
C GLY A 121 -5.52 0.10 -1.41
N PRO A 122 -5.86 -0.12 -2.70
CA PRO A 122 -5.18 0.55 -3.81
C PRO A 122 -5.18 2.08 -3.73
N ALA A 123 -6.29 2.69 -3.29
CA ALA A 123 -6.35 4.13 -3.15
C ALA A 123 -5.46 4.65 -2.02
N ALA A 124 -5.30 3.89 -0.93
CA ALA A 124 -4.36 4.23 0.13
C ALA A 124 -2.91 4.25 -0.38
N VAL A 125 -2.53 3.29 -1.25
CA VAL A 125 -1.22 3.28 -1.93
C VAL A 125 -1.04 4.56 -2.74
N MET A 126 -2.00 4.88 -3.62
CA MET A 126 -1.94 6.06 -4.49
C MET A 126 -1.85 7.36 -3.69
N ARG A 127 -2.66 7.52 -2.64
CA ARG A 127 -2.65 8.70 -1.77
C ARG A 127 -1.29 8.88 -1.09
N ASN A 128 -0.76 7.81 -0.49
CA ASN A 128 0.51 7.89 0.23
C ASN A 128 1.69 8.16 -0.69
N LEU A 129 1.75 7.51 -1.85
CA LEU A 129 2.79 7.76 -2.84
C LEU A 129 2.68 9.17 -3.44
N THR A 130 1.47 9.69 -3.66
CA THR A 130 1.29 11.08 -4.13
C THR A 130 1.82 12.11 -3.15
N ALA A 131 1.60 11.90 -1.84
CA ALA A 131 2.08 12.81 -0.81
C ALA A 131 3.60 12.70 -0.59
N LEU A 132 4.17 11.50 -0.82
CA LEU A 132 5.59 11.25 -0.61
C LEU A 132 6.44 11.66 -1.81
N LEU A 133 6.13 11.15 -3.00
CA LEU A 133 6.98 11.26 -4.18
C LEU A 133 7.00 12.69 -4.73
N PRO A 134 8.13 13.11 -5.33
CA PRO A 134 8.19 14.37 -6.06
C PRO A 134 7.28 14.34 -7.31
N PRO A 135 6.99 15.50 -7.92
CA PRO A 135 6.36 15.56 -9.22
C PRO A 135 7.09 14.70 -10.25
N LYS A 136 6.33 14.12 -11.18
CA LYS A 136 6.86 13.29 -12.26
C LYS A 136 7.96 14.05 -13.03
N LYS A 137 9.13 13.41 -13.17
CA LYS A 137 10.23 13.89 -14.01
C LYS A 137 10.51 12.86 -15.10
N GLU A 138 10.89 13.34 -16.28
CA GLU A 138 11.27 12.46 -17.38
C GLU A 138 12.47 11.58 -16.96
N LYS A 139 12.45 10.31 -17.38
CA LYS A 139 13.51 9.31 -17.10
C LYS A 139 13.77 8.99 -15.62
N VAL A 140 13.01 9.56 -14.68
CA VAL A 140 13.05 9.20 -13.26
C VAL A 140 11.91 8.25 -12.96
N PHE A 141 12.25 7.07 -12.43
CA PHE A 141 11.30 6.02 -12.08
C PHE A 141 11.49 5.56 -10.64
N PHE A 142 10.38 5.18 -10.02
CA PHE A 142 10.35 4.52 -8.71
C PHE A 142 9.70 3.14 -8.87
N ALA A 143 9.87 2.28 -7.87
CA ALA A 143 9.13 1.05 -7.73
C ALA A 143 8.50 0.98 -6.33
N VAL A 144 7.27 0.49 -6.24
CA VAL A 144 6.60 0.19 -4.98
C VAL A 144 6.34 -1.31 -4.87
N VAL A 145 6.74 -1.88 -3.75
CA VAL A 145 6.47 -3.26 -3.36
C VAL A 145 5.27 -3.29 -2.41
N THR A 146 4.25 -4.07 -2.74
CA THR A 146 3.01 -4.18 -1.95
C THR A 146 2.59 -5.63 -1.72
N ASP A 147 1.89 -5.89 -0.62
CA ASP A 147 1.19 -7.17 -0.43
C ASP A 147 -0.07 -7.29 -1.32
N ARG A 148 -0.55 -8.52 -1.51
CA ARG A 148 -1.72 -8.92 -2.31
C ARG A 148 -3.01 -8.19 -1.99
N PHE A 149 -3.15 -7.66 -0.77
CA PHE A 149 -4.30 -6.84 -0.40
C PHE A 149 -4.40 -5.56 -1.25
N TYR A 150 -3.25 -5.02 -1.64
CA TYR A 150 -3.11 -3.76 -2.37
C TYR A 150 -2.96 -3.94 -3.87
N THR A 151 -2.32 -5.02 -4.28
CA THR A 151 -1.98 -5.23 -5.69
C THR A 151 -3.21 -5.45 -6.55
N SER A 152 -3.29 -4.69 -7.64
CA SER A 152 -4.29 -4.88 -8.71
C SER A 152 -3.73 -4.35 -10.03
N ILE A 153 -4.23 -4.87 -11.16
CA ILE A 153 -3.75 -4.45 -12.48
C ILE A 153 -4.10 -2.99 -12.76
N ARG A 154 -5.29 -2.55 -12.34
CA ARG A 154 -5.68 -1.15 -12.42
C ARG A 154 -4.69 -0.24 -11.68
N LEU A 155 -4.33 -0.59 -10.44
CA LEU A 155 -3.34 0.17 -9.67
C LEU A 155 -1.98 0.20 -10.38
N ALA A 156 -1.52 -0.93 -10.91
CA ALA A 156 -0.24 -0.99 -11.62
C ALA A 156 -0.20 -0.07 -12.85
N LEU A 157 -1.30 -0.01 -13.61
CA LEU A 157 -1.43 0.91 -14.76
C LEU A 157 -1.47 2.37 -14.31
N GLU A 158 -2.25 2.69 -13.27
CA GLU A 158 -2.32 4.05 -12.72
C GLU A 158 -0.95 4.52 -12.19
N LEU A 159 -0.21 3.65 -11.50
CA LEU A 159 1.16 3.93 -11.05
C LEU A 159 2.13 4.14 -12.21
N LEU A 160 2.01 3.34 -13.27
CA LEU A 160 2.88 3.44 -14.45
C LEU A 160 2.75 4.81 -15.14
N THR A 161 1.54 5.38 -15.20
CA THR A 161 1.36 6.75 -15.75
C THR A 161 2.18 7.82 -15.00
N ARG A 162 2.58 7.52 -13.76
CA ARG A 162 3.33 8.40 -12.85
C ARG A 162 4.80 7.99 -12.71
N ASN A 163 5.30 7.15 -13.61
CA ASN A 163 6.66 6.57 -13.56
C ASN A 163 6.92 5.76 -12.28
N VAL A 164 5.91 5.06 -11.78
CA VAL A 164 6.05 4.15 -10.64
C VAL A 164 5.73 2.72 -11.09
N TYR A 165 6.70 1.83 -10.99
CA TYR A 165 6.49 0.40 -11.19
C TYR A 165 5.84 -0.21 -9.95
N SER A 166 4.95 -1.18 -10.16
CA SER A 166 4.32 -1.94 -9.07
C SER A 166 4.89 -3.34 -9.04
N VAL A 167 5.30 -3.79 -7.87
CA VAL A 167 5.75 -5.16 -7.60
C VAL A 167 4.93 -5.70 -6.45
N GLY A 168 4.43 -6.92 -6.57
CA GLY A 168 3.64 -7.51 -5.50
C GLY A 168 2.99 -8.82 -5.92
N THR A 169 2.56 -9.58 -4.94
CA THR A 169 1.69 -10.73 -5.16
C THR A 169 0.30 -10.23 -5.51
N ILE A 170 -0.48 -10.97 -6.31
CA ILE A 170 -1.84 -10.59 -6.69
C ILE A 170 -2.81 -11.73 -6.39
N LEU A 171 -4.01 -11.40 -5.91
CA LEU A 171 -5.08 -12.38 -5.79
C LEU A 171 -5.56 -12.77 -7.19
N PRO A 172 -5.65 -14.07 -7.54
CA PRO A 172 -6.16 -14.50 -8.84
C PRO A 172 -7.59 -14.05 -9.13
N SER A 173 -8.38 -13.76 -8.09
CA SER A 173 -9.75 -13.23 -8.20
C SER A 173 -9.82 -11.73 -8.53
N ARG A 174 -8.68 -11.03 -8.65
CA ARG A 174 -8.67 -9.60 -8.99
C ARG A 174 -9.05 -9.40 -10.46
N ALA A 175 -9.85 -8.36 -10.70
CA ALA A 175 -10.21 -7.95 -12.05
C ALA A 175 -8.96 -7.66 -12.90
N GLY A 176 -8.97 -8.17 -14.13
CA GLY A 176 -7.88 -8.08 -15.09
C GLY A 176 -6.85 -9.20 -14.99
N PHE A 177 -6.83 -10.01 -13.92
CA PHE A 177 -5.86 -11.09 -13.79
C PHE A 177 -6.06 -12.12 -14.91
N SER A 178 -4.98 -12.52 -15.56
CA SER A 178 -5.05 -13.34 -16.77
C SER A 178 -5.55 -14.74 -16.44
N HIS A 179 -6.63 -15.15 -17.10
CA HIS A 179 -7.16 -16.51 -17.00
C HIS A 179 -6.16 -17.59 -17.42
N LEU A 180 -5.18 -17.24 -18.27
CA LEU A 180 -4.12 -18.14 -18.72
C LEU A 180 -3.13 -18.48 -17.59
N LEU A 181 -3.02 -17.62 -16.57
CA LEU A 181 -2.16 -17.80 -15.40
C LEU A 181 -2.95 -18.26 -14.17
N THR A 182 -4.28 -18.36 -14.27
CA THR A 182 -5.13 -18.82 -13.17
C THR A 182 -5.06 -20.32 -13.06
N GLU A 183 -4.52 -20.80 -11.93
CA GLU A 183 -4.51 -22.23 -11.63
C GLU A 183 -5.89 -22.67 -11.12
N LYS A 184 -6.51 -23.65 -11.79
CA LYS A 184 -7.83 -24.17 -11.41
C LYS A 184 -7.76 -25.12 -10.21
N ASN A 185 -6.62 -25.76 -10.02
CA ASN A 185 -6.44 -26.76 -8.96
C ASN A 185 -5.89 -26.10 -7.69
N ARG A 186 -6.50 -26.43 -6.54
CA ARG A 186 -6.00 -25.99 -5.23
C ARG A 186 -4.59 -26.54 -4.94
N ASN A 187 -4.33 -27.76 -5.40
CA ASN A 187 -3.05 -28.44 -5.25
C ASN A 187 -2.35 -28.53 -6.61
N ARG A 188 -1.03 -28.38 -6.60
CA ARG A 188 -0.20 -28.58 -7.80
C ARG A 188 -0.36 -30.02 -8.30
N PRO A 189 -0.72 -30.24 -9.59
CA PRO A 189 -0.74 -31.57 -10.20
C PRO A 189 0.62 -32.26 -10.10
N LYS A 190 0.66 -33.59 -9.90
CA LYS A 190 1.90 -34.36 -9.84
C LYS A 190 2.73 -34.27 -11.14
N THR A 191 2.07 -33.97 -12.26
CA THR A 191 2.67 -33.83 -13.60
C THR A 191 3.51 -32.56 -13.76
N ILE A 192 3.31 -31.53 -12.94
CA ILE A 192 4.06 -30.28 -13.03
C ILE A 192 5.26 -30.39 -12.10
N THR A 193 6.49 -30.32 -12.63
CA THR A 193 7.73 -30.36 -11.84
C THR A 193 7.81 -29.20 -10.84
N ARG A 194 8.43 -29.42 -9.67
CA ARG A 194 8.52 -28.37 -8.64
C ARG A 194 9.51 -27.31 -9.13
N GLY A 195 9.18 -26.03 -8.96
CA GLY A 195 10.02 -24.92 -9.38
C GLY A 195 9.72 -24.38 -10.79
N THR A 196 8.84 -25.04 -11.55
CA THR A 196 8.40 -24.52 -12.86
C THR A 196 7.59 -23.23 -12.69
N VAL A 197 7.87 -22.24 -13.52
CA VAL A 197 7.13 -20.97 -13.54
C VAL A 197 6.41 -20.79 -14.88
N ARG A 198 5.26 -20.10 -14.86
CA ARG A 198 4.56 -19.65 -16.06
C ARG A 198 4.55 -18.13 -16.05
N MET A 199 4.96 -17.53 -17.16
CA MET A 199 5.00 -16.08 -17.30
C MET A 199 3.97 -15.63 -18.34
N GLY A 200 3.17 -14.63 -17.98
CA GLY A 200 2.33 -13.91 -18.93
C GLY A 200 2.87 -12.51 -19.09
N CYS A 201 3.15 -12.11 -20.33
CA CYS A 201 3.51 -10.75 -20.66
C CYS A 201 2.33 -10.09 -21.39
N SER A 202 1.92 -8.92 -20.92
CA SER A 202 0.97 -8.09 -21.66
C SER A 202 1.77 -7.10 -22.50
N THR A 203 1.62 -7.17 -23.82
CA THR A 203 2.10 -6.12 -24.70
C THR A 203 1.11 -4.96 -24.62
N ALA A 204 1.57 -3.80 -24.15
CA ALA A 204 0.76 -2.60 -24.15
C ALA A 204 0.61 -2.07 -25.59
N ARG A 205 -0.27 -2.69 -26.38
CA ARG A 205 -1.01 -2.04 -27.47
C ARG A 205 -2.48 -2.42 -27.26
N GLY A 206 -3.37 -1.45 -27.44
CA GLY A 206 -4.75 -1.49 -26.95
C GLY A 206 -5.47 -2.84 -27.01
N HIS A 207 -6.20 -3.14 -25.93
CA HIS A 207 -7.23 -4.17 -25.83
C HIS A 207 -6.85 -5.59 -26.32
N GLY A 208 -6.40 -6.44 -25.39
CA GLY A 208 -6.48 -7.90 -25.53
C GLY A 208 -5.18 -8.62 -25.20
N LEU A 209 -5.24 -9.56 -24.24
CA LEU A 209 -4.16 -10.52 -24.00
C LEU A 209 -4.24 -11.59 -25.10
N VAL A 210 -3.26 -11.63 -26.00
CA VAL A 210 -3.13 -12.69 -27.01
C VAL A 210 -2.49 -13.91 -26.34
N GLY A 211 -3.21 -15.04 -26.32
CA GLY A 211 -2.70 -16.33 -25.85
C GLY A 211 -1.71 -16.98 -26.83
N PRO A 212 -0.99 -18.04 -26.41
CA PRO A 212 0.14 -18.59 -27.17
C PRO A 212 -0.23 -19.46 -28.39
N GLU A 213 -1.40 -19.28 -28.99
CA GLU A 213 -1.78 -19.95 -30.25
C GLU A 213 -2.09 -18.91 -31.34
N ALA A 214 -1.07 -18.15 -31.72
CA ALA A 214 -1.09 -17.37 -32.96
C ALA A 214 0.07 -17.84 -33.82
N ARG A 215 -0.20 -18.84 -34.66
CA ARG A 215 0.68 -19.24 -35.76
C ARG A 215 0.67 -18.12 -36.80
N ALA A 216 1.49 -17.10 -36.59
CA ALA A 216 1.75 -16.05 -37.57
C ALA A 216 3.21 -16.16 -38.04
N ARG A 217 3.35 -16.52 -39.31
CA ARG A 217 4.60 -16.51 -40.07
C ARG A 217 5.29 -15.13 -39.95
N SER A 218 6.59 -15.15 -39.65
CA SER A 218 7.66 -14.25 -40.12
C SER A 218 7.35 -12.74 -40.07
N ARG A 219 8.09 -11.89 -39.34
CA ARG A 219 9.52 -11.59 -39.53
C ARG A 219 9.96 -10.70 -38.34
N TYR A 220 11.20 -10.91 -37.85
CA TYR A 220 11.89 -10.26 -36.71
C TYR A 220 11.61 -10.88 -35.33
N GLY A 221 12.55 -11.75 -34.92
CA GLY A 221 12.43 -12.73 -33.84
C GLY A 221 12.55 -12.20 -32.42
N CYS A 222 11.71 -12.77 -31.55
CA CYS A 222 11.95 -12.87 -30.11
C CYS A 222 12.63 -14.22 -29.87
N LYS A 223 13.92 -14.23 -29.50
CA LYS A 223 14.55 -15.41 -28.94
C LYS A 223 13.96 -15.65 -27.55
N SER A 224 13.59 -16.89 -27.28
CA SER A 224 13.41 -17.40 -25.91
C SER A 224 14.67 -17.07 -25.11
N CYS A 225 14.55 -16.15 -24.15
CA CYS A 225 15.54 -16.07 -23.09
C CYS A 225 15.10 -17.08 -22.03
N ASP A 226 15.68 -18.27 -22.08
CA ASP A 226 15.81 -19.10 -20.90
C ASP A 226 16.65 -18.29 -19.90
N VAL A 227 16.01 -17.85 -18.83
CA VAL A 227 16.71 -17.25 -17.70
C VAL A 227 16.89 -18.37 -16.68
N ASP A 228 18.02 -19.06 -16.79
CA ASP A 228 18.55 -19.88 -15.72
C ASP A 228 18.88 -18.96 -14.54
N MET A 229 18.09 -19.07 -13.47
CA MET A 229 18.36 -18.41 -12.20
C MET A 229 19.21 -19.35 -11.33
N TRP A 230 20.49 -19.01 -11.17
CA TRP A 230 21.30 -19.35 -10.00
C TRP A 230 21.13 -18.25 -8.94
#